data_AF-A0AAW6PEG9-F1
#
_entry.id   AF-A0AAW6PEG9-F1
#
_cell.length_a   1.000
_cell.length_b   1.000
_cell.length_c   1.000
_cell.angle_alpha   90.00
_cell.angle_beta   90.00
_cell.angle_gamma   90.00
#
_symmetry.space_group_name_H-M   'P 1'
#
loop_
_entity.id
_entity.type
_entity.pdbx_description
1 polymer ?
#
loop_
_entity_poly.entity_id
_entity_poly.type
_entity_poly.pdbx_seq_one_letter_code
_entity_poly.pdbx_strand_id
1 'polypeptide(L)' 'MAGMDRLVRETPIGSNRWRTVLYNKDVRISTEEIDVLGSLYPQYRWWMVSGEVAPEIGQTSPEYDEANRNLITPNAG' A
#
# COMPACT_ATOMS: atom_id res chain seq x y z
N MET A 1 -15.66 1.02 1.00
CA MET A 1 -14.89 1.69 2.07
C MET A 1 -14.36 0.61 3.01
N ALA A 2 -13.21 -0.01 2.72
CA ALA A 2 -12.75 -1.22 3.44
C ALA A 2 -11.27 -1.19 3.88
N GLY A 3 -10.52 -0.14 3.54
CA GLY A 3 -9.10 -0.03 3.88
C GLY A 3 -8.86 0.37 5.34
N MET A 4 -9.51 1.43 5.82
CA MET A 4 -9.32 1.97 7.16
C MET A 4 -9.70 0.97 8.27
N ASP A 5 -10.91 0.42 8.21
CA ASP A 5 -11.40 -0.56 9.20
C ASP A 5 -10.48 -1.77 9.33
N ARG A 6 -9.90 -2.22 8.21
CA ARG A 6 -8.94 -3.30 8.19
C ARG A 6 -7.65 -2.92 8.91
N LEU A 7 -7.09 -1.75 8.62
CA LEU A 7 -5.87 -1.26 9.28
C LEU A 7 -6.05 -1.13 10.80
N VAL A 8 -7.18 -0.59 11.26
CA VAL A 8 -7.45 -0.46 12.70
C VAL A 8 -7.62 -1.81 13.39
N ARG A 9 -8.18 -2.81 12.70
CA ARG A 9 -8.37 -4.14 13.25
C ARG A 9 -7.09 -4.98 13.26
N GLU A 10 -6.26 -4.84 12.23
CA GLU A 10 -5.09 -5.69 12.00
C GLU A 10 -3.77 -5.08 12.47
N THR A 11 -3.76 -3.81 12.88
CA THR A 11 -2.56 -3.14 13.41
C THR A 11 -2.80 -2.63 14.83
N PRO A 12 -1.76 -2.52 15.66
CA PRO A 12 -1.88 -1.88 16.98
C PRO A 12 -2.10 -0.37 16.91
N ILE A 13 -2.15 0.21 15.70
CA ILE A 13 -2.22 1.65 15.47
C ILE A 13 -3.68 2.11 15.48
N GLY A 14 -3.96 3.13 16.30
CA GLY A 14 -5.31 3.65 16.49
C GLY A 14 -5.92 4.31 15.25
N SER A 15 -7.24 4.30 15.16
CA SER A 15 -8.03 4.87 14.07
C SER A 15 -7.73 6.34 13.76
N ASN A 16 -7.53 7.16 14.79
CA ASN A 16 -7.16 8.56 14.59
C ASN A 16 -5.82 8.70 13.88
N ARG A 17 -4.84 7.86 14.22
CA ARG A 17 -3.52 7.93 13.60
C ARG A 17 -3.58 7.51 12.14
N TRP A 18 -4.26 6.41 11.82
CA TRP A 18 -4.50 6.03 10.43
C TRP A 18 -5.27 7.08 9.64
N ARG A 19 -6.27 7.73 10.26
CA ARG A 19 -7.01 8.83 9.62
C ARG A 19 -6.10 9.99 9.27
N THR A 20 -5.22 10.36 10.19
CA THR A 20 -4.24 11.41 9.95
C THR A 20 -3.26 11.00 8.84
N VAL A 21 -2.69 9.80 8.87
CA VAL A 21 -1.74 9.33 7.84
C VAL A 21 -2.38 9.22 6.45
N LEU A 22 -3.60 8.69 6.36
CA LEU A 22 -4.25 8.45 5.06
C LEU A 22 -4.83 9.72 4.41
N TYR A 23 -5.23 10.71 5.21
CA TYR A 23 -5.96 11.87 4.68
C TYR A 23 -5.21 13.20 4.83
N ASN A 24 -4.16 13.28 5.65
CA ASN A 24 -3.35 14.48 5.77
C ASN A 24 -2.01 14.32 5.02
N LYS A 25 -1.87 15.03 3.90
CA LYS A 25 -0.69 14.99 3.03
C LYS A 25 0.58 15.57 3.67
N ASP A 26 0.43 16.42 4.68
CA ASP A 26 1.56 17.04 5.39
C ASP A 26 2.16 16.11 6.44
N VAL A 27 1.47 15.01 6.76
CA VAL A 27 1.92 14.07 7.80
C VAL A 27 2.87 13.06 7.19
N ARG A 28 4.05 12.98 7.78
CA ARG A 28 4.99 11.90 7.50
C ARG A 28 4.55 10.62 8.17
N ILE A 29 4.59 9.54 7.40
CA ILE A 29 4.47 8.18 7.90
C ILE A 29 5.74 7.80 8.66
N SER A 30 5.57 7.14 9.79
CA SER A 30 6.63 6.70 10.69
C SER A 30 7.12 5.31 10.31
N THR A 31 8.29 4.93 10.81
CA THR A 31 8.85 3.59 10.56
C THR A 31 7.94 2.46 11.08
N GLU A 32 7.30 2.64 12.23
CA GLU A 32 6.34 1.66 12.78
C GLU A 32 5.16 1.43 11.83
N GLU A 33 4.64 2.50 11.22
CA GLU A 33 3.52 2.45 10.28
C GLU A 33 3.92 1.72 8.99
N ILE A 34 5.14 1.96 8.51
CA ILE A 34 5.69 1.24 7.36
C ILE A 34 5.91 -0.25 7.67
N ASP A 35 6.36 -0.60 8.87
CA ASP A 35 6.61 -1.99 9.26
C ASP A 35 5.32 -2.81 9.36
N VAL A 36 4.28 -2.25 9.99
CA VAL A 36 2.97 -2.91 10.06
C VAL A 36 2.33 -3.03 8.67
N LEU A 37 2.43 -2.00 7.82
CA LEU A 37 1.95 -2.08 6.44
C LEU A 37 2.73 -3.11 5.63
N GLY A 38 4.04 -3.19 5.81
CA GLY A 38 4.90 -4.18 5.18
C GLY A 38 4.54 -5.62 5.59
N SER A 39 4.04 -5.81 6.80
CA SER A 39 3.52 -7.10 7.26
C SER A 39 2.15 -7.45 6.64
N LEU A 40 1.28 -6.46 6.42
CA LEU A 40 -0.03 -6.64 5.79
C LEU A 40 0.03 -6.78 4.26
N TYR A 41 1.01 -6.14 3.64
CA TYR A 41 1.22 -6.07 2.20
C TYR A 41 2.68 -6.38 1.85
N PRO A 42 3.13 -7.63 2.07
CA PRO A 42 4.53 -8.01 1.90
C PRO A 42 5.07 -7.84 0.47
N GLN A 43 4.18 -7.88 -0.52
CA GLN A 43 4.47 -7.67 -1.95
C GLN A 43 4.73 -6.21 -2.31
N TYR A 44 4.39 -5.27 -1.42
CA TYR A 44 4.57 -3.83 -1.63
C TYR A 44 5.67 -3.25 -0.73
N ARG A 45 6.41 -4.09 0.00
CA ARG A 45 7.42 -3.63 0.97
C ARG A 45 8.54 -2.83 0.34
N TRP A 46 9.05 -3.30 -0.80
CA TRP A 46 10.12 -2.60 -1.52
C TRP A 46 9.65 -1.21 -1.94
N TRP A 47 8.46 -1.12 -2.52
CA TRP A 47 7.85 0.12 -2.94
C TRP A 47 7.58 1.08 -1.77
N MET A 48 7.09 0.58 -0.63
CA MET A 48 6.84 1.41 0.55
C MET A 48 8.12 2.05 1.12
N VAL A 49 9.27 1.39 1.00
CA VAL A 49 10.54 1.86 1.58
C VAL A 49 11.38 2.66 0.58
N SER A 50 11.48 2.20 -0.67
CA SER A 50 12.34 2.79 -1.70
C SER A 50 11.60 3.72 -2.66
N GLY A 51 10.28 3.56 -2.80
CA GLY A 51 9.49 4.19 -3.87
C GLY A 51 9.61 3.50 -5.23
N GLU A 52 10.46 2.46 -5.36
CA GLU A 52 10.69 1.72 -6.59
C GLU A 52 9.88 0.42 -6.63
N VAL A 53 9.71 -0.16 -7.81
CA VAL A 53 9.12 -1.50 -7.98
C VAL A 53 10.17 -2.46 -8.53
N ALA A 54 10.11 -3.71 -8.11
CA ALA A 54 10.95 -4.81 -8.59
C ALA A 54 10.06 -6.03 -8.91
N PRO A 55 9.28 -5.98 -10.01
CA PRO A 55 8.33 -7.04 -10.38
C PRO A 55 9.00 -8.41 -10.54
N GLU A 56 10.27 -8.43 -10.93
CA GLU A 56 11.08 -9.65 -11.12
C GLU A 56 11.25 -10.49 -9.84
N ILE A 57 11.16 -9.86 -8.67
CA ILE A 57 11.19 -10.53 -7.36
C ILE A 57 9.83 -10.49 -6.66
N GLY A 58 8.75 -10.20 -7.40
CA GLY A 58 7.39 -10.13 -6.87
C GLY A 58 7.13 -8.93 -5.95
N GLN A 59 7.96 -7.89 -6.04
CA GLN A 59 7.78 -6.65 -5.29
C GLN A 59 7.20 -5.58 -6.22
N THR A 60 5.91 -5.30 -6.10
CA THR A 60 5.20 -4.38 -7.00
C THR A 60 4.65 -3.17 -6.24
N SER A 61 3.83 -2.36 -6.91
CA SER A 61 3.05 -1.29 -6.28
C SER A 61 1.58 -1.41 -6.70
N PRO A 62 0.64 -0.84 -5.93
CA PRO A 62 -0.76 -0.82 -6.34
C PRO A 62 -0.99 -0.21 -7.72
N GLU A 63 -0.28 0.87 -8.06
CA GLU A 63 -0.32 1.49 -9.40
C GLU A 63 0.22 0.57 -10.48
N TYR A 64 1.32 -0.14 -10.22
CA TYR A 64 1.87 -1.12 -11.14
C TYR A 64 0.90 -2.28 -11.39
N ASP A 65 0.29 -2.83 -10.34
CA ASP A 65 -0.67 -3.92 -10.44
C ASP A 65 -1.94 -3.49 -11.19
N GLU A 66 -2.43 -2.26 -10.95
CA GLU A 66 -3.58 -1.70 -11.67
C GLU A 66 -3.28 -1.52 -13.16
N ALA A 67 -2.14 -0.92 -13.49
CA ALA A 67 -1.69 -0.75 -14.88
C ALA A 67 -1.52 -2.10 -15.58
N ASN A 68 -0.86 -3.06 -14.92
CA ASN A 68 -0.65 -4.40 -15.46
C ASN A 68 -1.98 -5.15 -15.68
N ARG A 69 -2.96 -4.97 -14.79
CA ARG A 69 -4.31 -5.54 -14.95
C ARG A 69 -5.05 -4.97 -16.16
N ASN A 70 -4.95 -3.66 -16.40
CA ASN A 70 -5.58 -2.99 -17.54
C ASN A 70 -4.95 -3.38 -18.89
N LEU A 71 -3.68 -3.80 -18.90
CA LEU A 71 -3.03 -4.33 -20.10
C LEU A 71 -3.50 -5.74 -20.47
N ILE A 72 -3.92 -6.54 -19.49
CA ILE A 72 -4.40 -7.93 -19.68
C ILE A 72 -5.86 -7.96 -20.15
N THR A 73 -6.59 -6.84 -20.12
CA THR A 73 -7.88 -6.72 -20.81
C THR A 73 -7.69 -6.30 -22.26
N PRO A 74 -7.69 -7.22 -23.25
CA PRO A 74 -7.78 -6.83 -24.63
C PRO A 74 -9.14 -6.17 -24.86
N ASN A 75 -9.15 -4.85 -25.05
CA ASN A 75 -10.17 -4.21 -25.88
C ASN A 75 -9.90 -4.63 -27.34
N ALA A 76 -10.21 -5.89 -27.66
CA ALA A 76 -10.39 -6.33 -29.03
C ALA A 76 -11.82 -5.93 -29.44
N GLY A 77 -11.96 -4.68 -29.87
CA GLY A 77 -13.12 -4.16 -30.59
C GLY A 77 -12.80 -4.07 -32.07
#